data_AF-M5EDX1-F1
#
_entry.id   AF-M5EDX1-F1
#
_cell.length_a   1.000
_cell.length_b   1.000
_cell.length_c   1.000
_cell.angle_alpha   90.00
_cell.angle_beta   90.00
_cell.angle_gamma   90.00
#
_symmetry.space_group_name_H-M   'P 1'
#
loop_
_entity.id
_entity.type
_entity.pdbx_description
1 polymer ?
#
loop_
_entity_poly.entity_id
_entity_poly.type
_entity_poly.pdbx_seq_one_letter_code
_entity_poly.pdbx_strand_id
1 'polypeptide(L)'
;MNKKVIEILSVLIHKMLNNEDLWKKQEDIIIELENKGYTIENISEAFDIIFSEIISVGDQDYYIDHEMHSGYNRVFTKVENFYFSNEIKSIIFKLNAMGILTADELEIIIFRMFQLASVNNLEADLVWEIISDVVDDSDSLLTISAEFNEFNPGLLKQQRVN
;
A
#
# COMPACT_ATOMS: atom_id res chain seq x y z
N MET A 1 -3.90 -6.61 22.31
CA MET A 1 -2.61 -6.34 21.64
C MET A 1 -1.52 -7.18 22.30
N ASN A 2 -0.72 -7.87 21.49
CA ASN A 2 0.33 -8.76 21.96
C ASN A 2 1.45 -7.97 22.68
N LYS A 3 1.96 -8.48 23.81
CA LYS A 3 3.05 -7.83 24.56
C LYS A 3 4.29 -7.61 23.69
N LYS A 4 4.57 -8.52 22.76
CA LYS A 4 5.70 -8.42 21.83
C LYS A 4 5.52 -7.28 20.82
N VAL A 5 4.31 -7.13 20.30
CA VAL A 5 3.95 -6.02 19.40
C VAL A 5 4.09 -4.67 20.12
N ILE A 6 3.66 -4.57 21.39
CA ILE A 6 3.84 -3.34 22.21
C ILE A 6 5.32 -2.99 22.39
N GLU A 7 6.17 -3.99 22.65
CA GLU A 7 7.62 -3.77 22.78
C GLU A 7 8.22 -3.25 21.47
N ILE A 8 7.81 -3.81 20.32
CA ILE A 8 8.26 -3.36 19.00
C ILE A 8 7.78 -1.94 18.71
N LEU A 9 6.51 -1.63 18.96
CA LEU A 9 5.96 -0.27 18.80
C LEU A 9 6.76 0.77 19.59
N SER A 10 7.13 0.47 20.83
CA SER A 10 7.97 1.36 21.65
C SER A 10 9.31 1.65 20.99
N VAL A 11 9.95 0.65 20.38
CA VAL A 11 11.22 0.81 19.64
C VAL A 11 11.01 1.68 18.42
N LEU A 12 9.96 1.42 17.63
CA LEU A 12 9.66 2.17 16.41
C LEU A 12 9.36 3.65 16.72
N ILE A 13 8.54 3.93 17.73
CA ILE A 13 8.26 5.30 18.20
C ILE A 13 9.56 5.99 18.64
N HIS A 14 10.43 5.31 19.38
CA HIS A 14 11.68 5.91 19.84
C HIS A 14 12.62 6.27 18.67
N LYS A 15 12.68 5.43 17.63
CA LYS A 15 13.43 5.71 16.41
C LYS A 15 12.84 6.92 15.66
N MET A 16 11.51 7.04 15.55
CA MET A 16 10.85 8.22 14.97
C MET A 16 11.19 9.51 15.72
N LEU A 17 11.15 9.48 17.06
CA LEU A 17 11.51 10.64 17.90
C LEU A 17 12.96 11.08 17.71
N ASN A 18 13.84 10.18 17.26
CA ASN A 18 15.23 10.46 16.94
C ASN A 18 15.45 10.85 15.46
N ASN A 19 14.38 11.22 14.74
CA ASN A 19 14.39 11.54 13.30
C ASN A 19 14.89 10.39 12.41
N GLU A 20 14.78 9.14 12.86
CA GLU A 20 15.00 7.99 11.99
C GLU A 20 13.76 7.78 11.12
N ASP A 21 13.97 7.84 9.81
CA ASP A 21 12.96 7.53 8.82
C ASP A 21 12.73 6.01 8.82
N LEU A 22 11.67 5.58 9.51
CA LEU A 22 11.33 4.16 9.65
C LEU A 22 11.14 3.47 8.30
N TRP A 23 10.70 4.22 7.28
CA TRP A 23 10.50 3.69 5.92
C TRP A 23 11.83 3.32 5.28
N LYS A 24 12.79 4.25 5.30
CA LYS A 24 14.13 4.01 4.71
C LYS A 24 14.91 2.93 5.42
N LYS A 25 14.67 2.75 6.72
CA LYS A 25 15.38 1.78 7.55
C LYS A 25 14.55 0.53 7.85
N GLN A 26 13.43 0.32 7.18
CA GLN A 26 12.49 -0.74 7.53
C GLN A 26 13.18 -2.11 7.52
N GLU A 27 13.96 -2.41 6.48
CA GLU A 27 14.71 -3.68 6.38
C GLU A 27 15.75 -3.83 7.49
N ASP A 28 16.55 -2.78 7.75
CA ASP A 28 17.53 -2.76 8.85
C ASP A 28 16.85 -2.97 10.21
N ILE A 29 15.68 -2.37 10.42
CA ILE A 29 14.91 -2.46 11.66
C ILE A 29 14.27 -3.85 11.80
N ILE A 30 13.76 -4.43 10.73
CA ILE A 30 13.25 -5.81 10.71
C ILE A 30 14.38 -6.77 11.10
N ILE A 31 15.54 -6.67 10.45
CA ILE A 31 16.72 -7.49 10.76
C ILE A 31 17.15 -7.29 12.23
N GLU A 32 17.15 -6.04 12.72
CA GLU A 32 17.46 -5.73 14.13
C GLU A 32 16.48 -6.43 15.10
N LEU A 33 15.18 -6.45 14.77
CA LEU A 33 14.14 -7.04 15.60
C LEU A 33 14.13 -8.57 15.52
N GLU A 34 14.34 -9.16 14.35
CA GLU A 34 14.50 -10.61 14.19
C GLU A 34 15.72 -11.12 14.97
N ASN A 35 16.84 -10.40 14.91
CA ASN A 35 18.05 -10.71 15.69
C ASN A 35 17.80 -10.62 17.21
N LYS A 36 16.79 -9.86 17.66
CA LYS A 36 16.34 -9.81 19.06
C LYS A 36 15.33 -10.90 19.42
N GLY A 37 14.97 -11.77 18.46
CA GLY A 37 14.07 -12.90 18.66
C GLY A 37 12.59 -12.56 18.51
N TYR A 38 12.25 -11.43 17.87
CA TYR A 38 10.86 -11.14 17.48
C TYR A 38 10.52 -11.92 16.21
N THR A 39 9.27 -12.39 16.10
CA THR A 39 8.79 -13.07 14.88
C THR A 39 8.32 -12.06 13.85
N ILE A 40 8.39 -12.44 12.58
CA ILE A 40 7.97 -11.59 11.47
C ILE A 40 6.51 -11.14 11.61
N GLU A 41 5.62 -11.99 12.12
CA GLU A 41 4.20 -11.64 12.30
C GLU A 41 4.02 -10.51 13.32
N ASN A 42 4.78 -10.54 14.42
CA ASN A 42 4.73 -9.48 15.44
C ASN A 42 5.34 -8.18 14.94
N ILE A 43 6.36 -8.28 14.08
CA ILE A 43 7.03 -7.12 13.49
C ILE A 43 6.09 -6.45 12.47
N SER A 44 5.49 -7.24 11.58
CA SER A 44 4.50 -6.75 10.61
C SER A 44 3.31 -6.09 11.31
N GLU A 45 2.72 -6.73 12.33
CA GLU A 45 1.60 -6.15 13.09
C GLU A 45 1.98 -4.79 13.71
N ALA A 46 3.22 -4.64 14.22
CA ALA A 46 3.66 -3.38 14.81
C ALA A 46 3.90 -2.27 13.75
N PHE A 47 4.45 -2.62 12.59
CA PHE A 47 4.60 -1.67 11.49
C PHE A 47 3.23 -1.25 10.93
N ASP A 48 2.30 -2.19 10.78
CA ASP A 48 0.94 -1.91 10.34
C ASP A 48 0.26 -0.92 11.29
N ILE A 49 0.38 -1.10 12.61
CA ILE A 49 -0.18 -0.19 13.62
C ILE A 49 0.48 1.20 13.55
N ILE A 50 1.82 1.29 13.51
CA ILE A 50 2.54 2.58 13.41
C ILE A 50 2.08 3.34 12.17
N PHE A 51 1.98 2.66 11.03
CA PHE A 51 1.69 3.30 9.76
C PHE A 51 0.21 3.63 9.57
N SER A 52 -0.70 2.85 10.17
CA SER A 52 -2.15 3.15 10.14
C SER A 52 -2.58 4.17 11.20
N GLU A 53 -2.11 4.05 12.44
CA GLU A 53 -2.63 4.82 13.57
C GLU A 53 -1.79 6.06 13.92
N ILE A 54 -0.47 6.06 13.70
CA ILE A 54 0.41 7.17 14.14
C ILE A 54 0.66 8.18 13.01
N ILE A 55 0.75 7.71 11.76
CA ILE A 55 0.93 8.62 10.60
C ILE A 55 -0.36 9.37 10.25
N SER A 56 -1.54 8.78 10.49
CA SER A 56 -2.82 9.47 10.30
C SER A 56 -3.01 10.70 11.22
N VAL A 57 -2.24 10.80 12.30
CA VAL A 57 -2.25 11.96 13.21
C VAL A 57 -1.23 13.04 12.80
N GLY A 58 -0.25 12.70 11.95
CA GLY A 58 0.85 13.58 11.55
C GLY A 58 0.66 14.30 10.22
N ASP A 59 -0.04 13.70 9.26
CA ASP A 59 -0.20 14.25 7.90
C ASP A 59 -1.63 14.74 7.66
N GLN A 60 -1.85 16.04 7.85
CA GLN A 60 -3.05 16.77 7.41
C GLN A 60 -3.13 16.93 5.86
N ASP A 61 -2.42 16.11 5.08
CA ASP A 61 -2.24 16.27 3.63
C ASP A 61 -2.96 15.20 2.79
N TYR A 62 -3.84 14.39 3.38
CA TYR A 62 -4.73 13.49 2.62
C TYR A 62 -6.03 14.21 2.25
N TYR A 63 -6.21 14.54 0.96
CA TYR A 63 -7.51 14.96 0.43
C TYR A 63 -8.34 13.71 0.11
N ILE A 64 -9.21 13.32 1.03
CA ILE A 64 -10.26 12.33 0.77
C ILE A 64 -11.57 13.10 0.58
N ASP A 65 -12.09 13.08 -0.63
CA ASP A 65 -13.43 13.61 -0.91
C ASP A 65 -14.47 12.56 -0.47
N HIS A 66 -14.82 12.59 0.82
CA HIS A 66 -15.77 11.65 1.41
C HIS A 66 -17.18 11.72 0.79
N GLU A 67 -17.47 12.68 -0.09
CA GLU A 67 -18.76 12.78 -0.80
C GLU A 67 -18.77 12.01 -2.13
N MET A 68 -17.62 11.59 -2.67
CA MET A 68 -17.55 10.84 -3.94
C MET A 68 -17.51 9.33 -3.69
N HIS A 69 -18.54 8.63 -4.18
CA HIS A 69 -18.67 7.18 -4.05
C HIS A 69 -17.70 6.38 -4.96
N SER A 70 -17.21 6.97 -6.05
CA SER A 70 -16.18 6.40 -6.91
C SER A 70 -15.52 7.46 -7.78
N GLY A 71 -14.20 7.36 -7.98
CA GLY A 71 -13.40 8.34 -8.72
C GLY A 71 -13.41 9.74 -8.10
N TYR A 72 -12.24 10.32 -7.84
CA TYR A 72 -12.15 11.70 -7.31
C TYR A 72 -11.03 12.48 -7.97
N ASN A 73 -10.95 13.79 -7.72
CA ASN A 73 -9.84 14.61 -8.22
C ASN A 73 -8.56 14.29 -7.45
N ARG A 74 -7.89 13.20 -7.83
CA ARG A 74 -6.68 12.72 -7.17
C ARG A 74 -5.48 13.63 -7.49
N VAL A 75 -4.79 14.05 -6.44
CA VAL A 75 -3.49 14.74 -6.51
C VAL A 75 -2.48 13.90 -5.76
N PHE A 76 -1.37 13.53 -6.42
CA PHE A 76 -0.31 12.80 -5.75
C PHE A 76 0.38 13.66 -4.70
N THR A 77 0.60 13.10 -3.52
CA THR A 77 1.41 13.75 -2.49
C THR A 77 2.85 13.92 -2.96
N LYS A 78 3.64 14.72 -2.24
CA LYS A 78 5.08 14.87 -2.54
C LYS A 78 5.82 13.53 -2.42
N VAL A 79 5.41 12.71 -1.47
CA VAL A 79 6.00 11.40 -1.18
C VAL A 79 5.66 10.42 -2.29
N GLU A 80 4.38 10.30 -2.67
CA GLU A 80 3.95 9.48 -3.80
C GLU A 80 4.62 9.90 -5.11
N ASN A 81 4.78 11.22 -5.31
CA ASN A 81 5.48 11.72 -6.49
C ASN A 81 6.94 11.30 -6.57
N PHE A 82 7.58 11.09 -5.42
CA PHE A 82 8.98 10.69 -5.32
C PHE A 82 9.16 9.18 -5.56
N TYR A 83 8.27 8.35 -4.99
CA TYR A 83 8.39 6.89 -5.05
C TYR A 83 7.74 6.27 -6.28
N PHE A 84 6.65 6.84 -6.79
CA PHE A 84 6.00 6.28 -7.96
C PHE A 84 6.72 6.66 -9.25
N SER A 85 6.98 5.65 -10.08
CA SER A 85 7.36 5.86 -11.48
C SER A 85 6.18 6.47 -12.26
N ASN A 86 6.46 7.01 -13.44
CA ASN A 86 5.40 7.52 -14.32
C ASN A 86 4.40 6.43 -14.74
N GLU A 87 4.86 5.18 -14.82
CA GLU A 87 4.03 4.02 -15.14
C GLU A 87 3.00 3.76 -14.03
N ILE A 88 3.46 3.70 -12.78
CA ILE A 88 2.58 3.52 -11.61
C ILE A 88 1.58 4.68 -11.48
N LYS A 89 2.04 5.93 -11.65
CA LYS A 89 1.15 7.10 -11.65
C LYS A 89 0.08 7.01 -12.74
N SER A 90 0.46 6.54 -13.93
CA SER A 90 -0.47 6.32 -15.03
C SER A 90 -1.50 5.23 -14.69
N ILE A 91 -1.07 4.15 -14.05
CA ILE A 91 -1.99 3.08 -13.61
C ILE A 91 -3.01 3.63 -12.61
N ILE A 92 -2.54 4.34 -11.59
CA ILE A 92 -3.39 4.95 -10.56
C ILE A 92 -4.40 5.93 -11.17
N PHE A 93 -3.96 6.79 -12.09
CA PHE A 93 -4.89 7.70 -12.77
C PHE A 93 -5.92 6.98 -13.63
N LYS A 94 -5.53 5.92 -14.34
CA LYS A 94 -6.45 5.09 -15.12
C LYS A 94 -7.48 4.43 -14.20
N LEU A 95 -7.05 3.78 -13.12
CA LEU A 95 -7.94 3.16 -12.12
C LEU A 95 -8.95 4.17 -11.55
N ASN A 96 -8.47 5.35 -11.18
CA ASN A 96 -9.33 6.43 -10.67
C ASN A 96 -10.35 6.90 -11.72
N ALA A 97 -9.92 7.06 -12.98
CA ALA A 97 -10.77 7.53 -14.07
C ALA A 97 -11.85 6.51 -14.47
N MET A 98 -11.63 5.22 -14.23
CA MET A 98 -12.62 4.17 -14.50
C MET A 98 -13.85 4.31 -13.59
N GLY A 99 -13.72 4.89 -12.39
CA GLY A 99 -14.83 5.14 -11.48
C GLY A 99 -15.58 3.87 -11.02
N ILE A 100 -14.94 2.70 -11.14
CA ILE A 100 -15.50 1.41 -10.72
C ILE A 100 -15.08 1.03 -9.30
N LEU A 101 -13.98 1.60 -8.81
CA LEU A 101 -13.51 1.43 -7.44
C LEU A 101 -14.08 2.52 -6.56
N THR A 102 -14.45 2.15 -5.34
CA THR A 102 -14.72 3.13 -4.28
C THR A 102 -13.47 3.91 -3.94
N ALA A 103 -13.64 5.10 -3.34
CA ALA A 103 -12.51 5.90 -2.89
C ALA A 103 -11.63 5.13 -1.89
N ASP A 104 -12.24 4.34 -1.00
CA ASP A 104 -11.53 3.54 0.00
C ASP A 104 -10.70 2.42 -0.64
N GLU A 105 -11.28 1.64 -1.56
CA GLU A 105 -10.55 0.59 -2.30
C GLU A 105 -9.35 1.18 -3.05
N LEU A 106 -9.56 2.31 -3.72
CA LEU A 106 -8.51 2.98 -4.49
C LEU A 106 -7.37 3.46 -3.59
N GLU A 107 -7.68 4.08 -2.44
CA GLU A 107 -6.65 4.52 -1.50
C GLU A 107 -5.90 3.35 -0.85
N ILE A 108 -6.59 2.24 -0.54
CA ILE A 108 -5.95 1.02 -0.03
C ILE A 108 -4.97 0.45 -1.06
N ILE A 109 -5.38 0.38 -2.34
CA ILE A 109 -4.49 -0.07 -3.43
C ILE A 109 -3.26 0.84 -3.52
N ILE A 110 -3.45 2.15 -3.50
CA ILE A 110 -2.35 3.11 -3.67
C ILE A 110 -1.42 3.11 -2.47
N PHE A 111 -1.96 2.95 -1.27
CA PHE A 111 -1.17 2.78 -0.06
C PHE A 111 -0.29 1.53 -0.13
N ARG A 112 -0.84 0.39 -0.56
CA ARG A 112 -0.05 -0.86 -0.75
C ARG A 112 0.99 -0.74 -1.86
N MET A 113 0.65 -0.10 -2.97
CA MET A 113 1.62 0.23 -4.03
C MET A 113 2.76 1.08 -3.49
N PHE A 114 2.44 2.10 -2.68
CA PHE A 114 3.42 2.97 -2.06
C PHE A 114 4.37 2.19 -1.15
N GLN A 115 3.84 1.32 -0.29
CA GLN A 115 4.63 0.48 0.60
C GLN A 115 5.65 -0.35 -0.19
N LEU A 116 5.23 -0.99 -1.28
CA LEU A 116 6.12 -1.82 -2.11
C LEU A 116 7.12 -1.00 -2.93
N ALA A 117 6.69 0.12 -3.52
CA ALA A 117 7.56 1.03 -4.26
C ALA A 117 8.66 1.68 -3.39
N SER A 118 8.45 1.75 -2.07
CA SER A 118 9.43 2.29 -1.13
C SER A 118 10.60 1.34 -0.84
N VAL A 119 10.41 0.03 -1.05
CA VAL A 119 11.39 -1.01 -0.73
C VAL A 119 11.97 -1.65 -2.00
N ASN A 120 11.16 -1.82 -3.05
CA ASN A 120 11.53 -2.51 -4.28
C ASN A 120 11.00 -1.77 -5.52
N ASN A 121 11.47 -2.17 -6.70
CA ASN A 121 10.86 -1.71 -7.95
C ASN A 121 9.46 -2.33 -8.08
N LEU A 122 8.42 -1.51 -8.11
CA LEU A 122 7.05 -1.96 -8.24
C LEU A 122 6.75 -2.37 -9.70
N GLU A 123 6.79 -3.67 -9.97
CA GLU A 123 6.48 -4.24 -11.28
C GLU A 123 4.97 -4.44 -11.48
N ALA A 124 4.54 -4.52 -12.75
CA ALA A 124 3.12 -4.62 -13.11
C ALA A 124 2.41 -5.85 -12.54
N ASP A 125 3.10 -6.98 -12.40
CA ASP A 125 2.53 -8.20 -11.82
C ASP A 125 2.19 -8.02 -10.32
N LEU A 126 3.06 -7.34 -9.56
CA LEU A 126 2.80 -7.00 -8.15
C LEU A 126 1.65 -6.01 -8.01
N VAL A 127 1.54 -5.05 -8.92
CA VAL A 127 0.40 -4.13 -8.97
C VAL A 127 -0.90 -4.90 -9.14
N TRP A 128 -0.93 -5.89 -10.03
CA TRP A 128 -2.12 -6.71 -10.25
C TRP A 128 -2.51 -7.55 -9.02
N GLU A 129 -1.52 -8.11 -8.31
CA GLU A 129 -1.76 -8.83 -7.05
C GLU A 129 -2.42 -7.92 -6.01
N ILE A 130 -1.91 -6.70 -5.82
CA ILE A 130 -2.49 -5.71 -4.90
C ILE A 130 -3.94 -5.40 -5.26
N ILE A 131 -4.24 -5.17 -6.53
CA ILE A 131 -5.60 -4.87 -7.00
C ILE A 131 -6.51 -6.08 -6.74
N SER A 132 -6.05 -7.28 -7.06
CA SER A 132 -6.81 -8.53 -6.89
C SER A 132 -7.13 -8.85 -5.43
N ASP A 133 -6.26 -8.42 -4.50
CA ASP A 133 -6.45 -8.62 -3.07
C ASP A 133 -7.39 -7.60 -2.41
N VAL A 134 -7.65 -6.46 -3.07
CA VAL A 134 -8.48 -5.37 -2.52
C VAL A 134 -9.87 -5.34 -3.15
N VAL A 135 -9.99 -5.74 -4.41
CA VAL A 135 -11.25 -5.67 -5.16
C VAL A 135 -11.96 -7.01 -5.10
N ASP A 136 -13.05 -7.09 -4.34
CA ASP A 136 -13.83 -8.31 -4.17
C ASP A 136 -14.75 -8.61 -5.36
N ASP A 137 -15.14 -7.59 -6.13
CA ASP A 137 -16.08 -7.72 -7.25
C ASP A 137 -15.40 -8.28 -8.50
N SER A 138 -15.81 -9.48 -8.93
CA SER A 138 -15.20 -10.18 -10.06
C SER A 138 -15.44 -9.50 -11.41
N ASP A 139 -16.57 -8.81 -11.58
CA ASP A 139 -16.88 -8.03 -12.78
C ASP A 139 -15.96 -6.78 -12.88
N SER A 140 -15.69 -6.13 -11.75
CA SER A 140 -14.74 -5.03 -11.63
C SER A 140 -13.31 -5.50 -11.96
N LEU A 141 -12.86 -6.62 -11.40
CA LEU A 141 -11.56 -7.21 -11.73
C LEU A 141 -11.42 -7.54 -13.21
N LEU A 142 -12.45 -8.15 -13.82
CA LEU A 142 -12.46 -8.43 -15.26
C LEU A 142 -12.34 -7.15 -16.08
N THR A 143 -13.08 -6.11 -15.70
CA THR A 143 -13.04 -4.80 -16.38
C THR A 143 -11.66 -4.15 -16.26
N ILE A 144 -11.04 -4.17 -15.08
CA ILE A 144 -9.68 -3.68 -14.87
C ILE A 144 -8.71 -4.47 -15.75
N SER A 145 -8.72 -5.80 -15.70
CA SER A 145 -7.78 -6.61 -16.47
C SER A 145 -7.84 -6.37 -17.98
N ALA A 146 -9.02 -5.99 -18.51
CA ALA A 146 -9.21 -5.72 -19.93
C ALA A 146 -8.63 -4.37 -20.37
N GLU A 147 -8.50 -3.39 -19.47
CA GLU A 147 -8.03 -2.04 -19.75
C GLU A 147 -6.50 -1.88 -19.61
N PHE A 148 -5.83 -2.84 -18.95
CA PHE A 148 -4.39 -2.82 -18.70
C PHE A 148 -3.69 -3.94 -19.46
N ASN A 149 -3.04 -3.58 -20.58
CA ASN A 149 -2.22 -4.50 -21.36
C ASN A 149 -0.92 -4.89 -20.64
N GLU A 150 -0.55 -4.11 -19.63
CA GLU A 150 0.62 -4.27 -18.78
C GLU A 150 0.46 -5.47 -17.82
N PHE A 151 -0.77 -5.91 -17.54
CA PHE A 151 -1.02 -7.07 -16.68
C PHE A 151 -0.99 -8.37 -17.50
N ASN A 152 -0.18 -9.32 -17.05
CA ASN A 152 0.12 -10.52 -17.84
C ASN A 152 -1.12 -11.44 -17.96
N PRO A 153 -1.56 -11.84 -19.17
CA PRO A 153 -2.78 -12.67 -19.36
C PRO A 153 -2.73 -14.06 -18.70
N GLY A 154 -1.54 -14.50 -18.26
CA GLY A 154 -1.32 -15.77 -17.58
C GLY A 154 -1.89 -15.82 -16.16
N LEU A 155 -1.91 -14.68 -15.44
CA LEU A 155 -2.46 -14.57 -14.08
C LEU A 155 -4.00 -14.61 -14.08
N LEU A 156 -4.63 -14.07 -15.13
CA LEU A 156 -6.09 -14.07 -15.34
C LEU A 156 -6.69 -15.48 -15.51
N LYS A 157 -5.88 -16.49 -15.86
CA LYS A 157 -6.35 -17.87 -16.04
C LYS A 157 -6.55 -18.61 -14.72
N GLN A 158 -5.91 -18.19 -13.63
CA GLN A 158 -6.04 -18.86 -12.33
C GLN A 158 -7.35 -18.50 -11.62
N GLN A 159 -7.95 -17.34 -11.90
CA GLN A 159 -9.26 -16.96 -11.34
C GLN A 159 -10.46 -17.64 -12.04
N ARG A 160 -10.27 -18.26 -13.21
CA ARG A 160 -11.35 -19.02 -13.89
C ARG A 160 -11.53 -20.45 -13.37
N VAL A 161 -10.72 -20.88 -12.40
CA VAL A 161 -10.76 -22.25 -11.86
C VAL A 161 -10.86 -22.19 -10.34
N ASN A 162 -11.96 -21.65 -9.82
CA ASN A 162 -12.55 -22.01 -8.53
C ASN A 162 -14.03 -21.63 -8.50
#